data_AF-X0UIP0-F1
#
_entry.id   AF-X0UIP0-F1
#
_cell.length_a   1.000
_cell.length_b   1.000
_cell.length_c   1.000
_cell.angle_alpha   90.00
_cell.angle_beta   90.00
_cell.angle_gamma   90.00
#
_symmetry.space_group_name_H-M   'P 1'
#
loop_
_entity.id
_entity.type
_entity.pdbx_description
1 polymer ?
#
loop_
_entity_poly.entity_id
_entity_poly.type
_entity_poly.pdbx_seq_one_letter_code
_entity_poly.pdbx_strand_id
1 'polypeptide(L)'
;SGMFIHHGYGHFVFQASEMAAMEPVIAHELTHCLLAMLPIPAWLNEGTAVNMEQALAPRSVDPRRGIFSHRETAQKRTAFWNAETIQQFWSGKSFKRPDEGCSLSYELATEMTLLIAKDPQRYRAFMNSAHWKDAGQDAATQTLGYALEDVAAAVLGDGPWRPEPAKWIEGTELGQF
;
A
#
# COMPACT_ATOMS: atom_id res chain seq x y z
N SER A 1 16.52 1.16 4.14
CA SER A 1 15.74 0.59 3.03
C SER A 1 16.14 -0.86 2.88
N GLY A 2 15.16 -1.72 2.60
CA GLY A 2 15.35 -3.11 2.20
C GLY A 2 14.76 -3.33 0.81
N MET A 3 14.86 -4.55 0.30
CA MET A 3 14.14 -5.01 -0.89
C MET A 3 13.93 -6.52 -0.81
N PHE A 4 12.72 -6.96 -1.12
CA PHE A 4 12.37 -8.37 -1.28
C PHE A 4 12.65 -8.85 -2.71
N ILE A 5 13.22 -10.05 -2.84
CA ILE A 5 13.58 -10.66 -4.11
C ILE A 5 12.85 -12.00 -4.23
N HIS A 6 11.85 -12.03 -5.11
CA HIS A 6 11.07 -13.23 -5.43
C HIS A 6 11.65 -14.00 -6.62
N HIS A 7 12.83 -14.61 -6.44
CA HIS A 7 13.48 -15.44 -7.46
C HIS A 7 14.03 -16.74 -6.85
N GLY A 8 13.27 -17.84 -6.97
CA GLY A 8 13.58 -19.10 -6.31
C GLY A 8 13.05 -19.12 -4.87
N TYR A 9 13.94 -19.22 -3.88
CA TYR A 9 13.56 -18.96 -2.49
C TYR A 9 13.39 -17.44 -2.26
N GLY A 10 12.47 -17.04 -1.37
CA GLY A 10 12.33 -15.63 -1.01
C GLY A 10 13.57 -15.13 -0.27
N HIS A 11 14.22 -14.10 -0.80
CA HIS A 11 15.35 -13.43 -0.15
C HIS A 11 14.97 -11.98 0.11
N PHE A 12 15.55 -11.38 1.14
CA PHE A 12 15.48 -9.94 1.32
C PHE A 12 16.86 -9.41 1.71
N VAL A 13 17.18 -8.22 1.21
CA VAL A 13 18.49 -7.57 1.39
C VAL A 13 18.27 -6.22 2.02
N PHE A 14 19.09 -5.88 3.01
CA PHE A 14 19.08 -4.57 3.67
C PHE A 14 20.49 -4.26 4.19
N GLN A 15 20.74 -2.98 4.47
CA GLN A 15 22.01 -2.54 5.03
C GLN A 15 22.13 -2.97 6.50
N ALA A 16 23.22 -3.67 6.84
CA ALA A 16 23.51 -4.04 8.23
C ALA A 16 23.64 -2.80 9.12
N SER A 17 23.00 -2.84 10.29
CA SER A 17 22.94 -1.77 11.29
C SER A 17 22.69 -2.38 12.68
N GLU A 18 22.43 -1.53 13.68
CA GLU A 18 21.92 -1.98 14.97
C GLU A 18 20.56 -2.68 14.81
N MET A 19 20.31 -3.74 15.60
CA MET A 19 19.10 -4.56 15.46
C MET A 19 17.80 -3.73 15.53
N ALA A 20 17.76 -2.72 16.41
CA ALA A 20 16.61 -1.84 16.55
C ALA A 20 16.30 -1.02 15.28
N ALA A 21 17.29 -0.74 14.44
CA ALA A 21 17.11 -0.05 13.16
C ALA A 21 16.76 -1.03 12.03
N MET A 22 17.09 -2.32 12.18
CA MET A 22 16.82 -3.37 11.20
C MET A 22 15.45 -4.02 11.38
N GLU A 23 14.95 -4.13 12.60
CA GLU A 23 13.70 -4.80 12.95
C GLU A 23 12.48 -4.34 12.12
N PRO A 24 12.24 -3.03 11.88
CA PRO A 24 11.12 -2.58 11.04
C PRO A 24 11.25 -3.07 9.59
N VAL A 25 12.46 -2.98 9.04
CA VAL A 25 12.74 -3.45 7.67
C VAL A 25 12.55 -4.97 7.59
N ILE A 26 13.03 -5.73 8.57
CA ILE A 26 12.84 -7.18 8.60
C ILE A 26 11.34 -7.53 8.65
N ALA A 27 10.55 -6.85 9.47
CA ALA A 27 9.10 -7.07 9.54
C ALA A 27 8.41 -6.76 8.20
N HIS A 28 8.80 -5.66 7.55
CA HIS A 28 8.31 -5.27 6.23
C HIS A 28 8.59 -6.37 5.18
N GLU A 29 9.86 -6.76 5.04
CA GLU A 29 10.27 -7.73 4.01
C GLU A 29 9.73 -9.15 4.27
N LEU A 30 9.65 -9.58 5.54
CA LEU A 30 9.02 -10.85 5.89
C LEU A 30 7.53 -10.85 5.58
N THR A 31 6.87 -9.70 5.60
CA THR A 31 5.46 -9.59 5.20
C THR A 31 5.32 -9.87 3.70
N HIS A 32 6.20 -9.30 2.86
CA HIS A 32 6.25 -9.62 1.43
C HIS A 32 6.45 -11.12 1.18
N CYS A 33 7.35 -11.78 1.94
CA CYS A 33 7.53 -13.24 1.88
C CYS A 33 6.23 -14.01 2.11
N LEU A 34 5.43 -13.59 3.11
CA LEU A 34 4.17 -14.26 3.47
C LEU A 34 3.07 -14.01 2.43
N LEU A 35 3.12 -12.88 1.72
CA LEU A 35 2.13 -12.48 0.73
C LEU A 35 2.50 -12.89 -0.70
N ALA A 36 3.73 -13.35 -0.94
CA ALA A 36 4.31 -13.56 -2.27
C ALA A 36 3.48 -14.43 -3.24
N MET A 37 2.68 -15.37 -2.72
CA MET A 37 1.86 -16.28 -3.52
C MET A 37 0.49 -15.71 -3.88
N LEU A 38 0.08 -14.57 -3.29
CA LEU A 38 -1.21 -13.97 -3.56
C LEU A 38 -1.12 -13.01 -4.76
N PRO A 39 -2.09 -13.02 -5.68
CA PRO A 39 -2.11 -12.12 -6.83
C PRO A 39 -2.60 -10.70 -6.46
N ILE A 40 -2.30 -10.23 -5.26
CA ILE A 40 -2.79 -8.94 -4.76
C ILE A 40 -2.15 -7.75 -5.50
N PRO A 41 -2.86 -6.61 -5.59
CA PRO A 41 -2.30 -5.38 -6.15
C PRO A 41 -1.23 -4.76 -5.25
N ALA A 42 -0.34 -3.96 -5.83
CA ALA A 42 0.76 -3.30 -5.12
C ALA A 42 0.31 -2.53 -3.88
N TRP A 43 -0.77 -1.75 -3.97
CA TRP A 43 -1.25 -0.95 -2.84
C TRP A 43 -1.62 -1.81 -1.62
N LEU A 44 -2.18 -3.00 -1.87
CA LEU A 44 -2.59 -3.91 -0.81
C LEU A 44 -1.38 -4.61 -0.21
N ASN A 45 -0.38 -4.96 -1.04
CA ASN A 45 0.85 -5.56 -0.58
C ASN A 45 1.68 -4.59 0.29
N GLU A 46 2.04 -3.43 -0.28
CA GLU A 46 2.84 -2.40 0.40
C GLU A 46 2.12 -1.85 1.64
N GLY A 47 0.82 -1.58 1.57
CA GLY A 47 0.03 -1.12 2.71
C GLY A 47 0.00 -2.13 3.86
N THR A 48 -0.09 -3.43 3.55
CA THR A 48 -0.03 -4.49 4.57
C THR A 48 1.36 -4.58 5.19
N ALA A 49 2.42 -4.49 4.38
CA ALA A 49 3.80 -4.54 4.85
C ALA A 49 4.14 -3.38 5.79
N VAL A 50 3.76 -2.14 5.43
CA VAL A 50 3.94 -0.96 6.29
C VAL A 50 3.12 -1.07 7.58
N ASN A 51 1.87 -1.53 7.52
CA ASN A 51 1.07 -1.71 8.73
C ASN A 51 1.64 -2.80 9.66
N MET A 52 2.20 -3.88 9.11
CA MET A 52 2.87 -4.92 9.90
C MET A 52 4.15 -4.40 10.55
N GLU A 53 4.96 -3.66 9.79
CA GLU A 53 6.15 -2.96 10.28
C GLU A 53 5.80 -2.08 11.50
N GLN A 54 4.77 -1.23 11.37
CA GLN A 54 4.34 -0.33 12.43
C GLN A 54 3.79 -1.07 13.65
N ALA A 55 3.09 -2.18 13.45
CA ALA A 55 2.54 -3.00 14.53
C ALA A 55 3.63 -3.71 15.36
N LEU A 56 4.69 -4.20 14.71
CA LEU A 56 5.77 -4.95 15.36
C LEU A 56 6.88 -4.05 15.89
N ALA A 57 7.13 -2.90 15.26
CA ALA A 57 8.18 -1.96 15.65
C ALA A 57 7.65 -0.53 15.94
N PRO A 58 6.72 -0.35 16.91
CA PRO A 58 6.08 0.94 17.17
C PRO A 58 7.05 2.03 17.65
N ARG A 59 8.21 1.65 18.20
CA ARG A 59 9.26 2.59 18.65
C ARG A 59 10.00 3.28 17.51
N SER A 60 9.88 2.74 16.30
CA SER A 60 10.49 3.28 15.07
C SER A 60 9.62 4.34 14.40
N VAL A 61 8.35 4.43 14.83
CA VAL A 61 7.44 5.52 14.46
C VAL A 61 7.85 6.75 15.28
N ASP A 62 8.71 7.62 14.72
CA ASP A 62 9.07 8.88 15.37
C ASP A 62 7.81 9.75 15.57
N PRO A 63 7.36 10.00 16.81
CA PRO A 63 6.17 10.82 17.09
C PRO A 63 6.28 12.25 16.57
N ARG A 64 7.51 12.74 16.32
CA ARG A 64 7.78 14.09 15.81
C ARG A 64 7.58 14.22 14.30
N ARG A 65 7.55 13.11 13.53
CA ARG A 65 7.19 13.12 12.10
C ARG A 65 5.73 13.50 11.85
N GLY A 66 4.84 13.29 12.83
CA GLY A 66 3.43 13.66 12.71
C GLY A 66 3.17 15.17 12.90
N ILE A 67 3.84 15.81 13.86
CA ILE A 67 3.42 17.15 14.34
C ILE A 67 3.76 18.29 13.36
N PHE A 68 4.87 18.20 12.60
CA PHE A 68 5.28 19.24 11.65
C PHE A 68 4.70 19.06 10.23
N SER A 69 4.07 17.92 9.91
CA SER A 69 3.75 17.54 8.53
C SER A 69 2.28 17.65 8.15
N HIS A 70 1.32 17.60 9.07
CA HIS A 70 -0.11 17.43 8.71
C HIS A 70 -0.67 18.44 7.68
N ARG A 71 -0.30 19.73 7.74
CA ARG A 71 -0.81 20.74 6.79
C ARG A 71 -0.10 20.72 5.44
N GLU A 72 1.21 20.52 5.44
CA GLU A 72 2.01 20.40 4.22
C GLU A 72 1.65 19.10 3.49
N THR A 73 1.50 18.01 4.24
CA THR A 73 1.01 16.71 3.77
C THR A 73 -0.41 16.81 3.21
N ALA A 74 -1.32 17.53 3.86
CA ALA A 74 -2.69 17.73 3.33
C ALA A 74 -2.70 18.48 1.99
N GLN A 75 -1.94 19.57 1.86
CA GLN A 75 -1.84 20.31 0.60
C GLN A 75 -1.21 19.47 -0.52
N LYS A 76 -0.14 18.73 -0.22
CA LYS A 76 0.49 17.80 -1.16
C LYS A 76 -0.47 16.71 -1.63
N ARG A 77 -1.24 16.11 -0.70
CA ARG A 77 -2.28 15.12 -1.01
C ARG A 77 -3.34 15.70 -1.96
N THR A 78 -3.90 16.87 -1.65
CA THR A 78 -4.93 17.51 -2.50
C THR A 78 -4.39 17.91 -3.87
N ALA A 79 -3.12 18.34 -3.97
CA ALA A 79 -2.51 18.72 -5.24
C ALA A 79 -2.16 17.51 -6.12
N PHE A 80 -1.76 16.40 -5.50
CA PHE A 80 -1.29 15.21 -6.22
C PHE A 80 -2.44 14.32 -6.70
N TRP A 81 -3.43 14.05 -5.85
CA TRP A 81 -4.49 13.08 -6.16
C TRP A 81 -5.55 13.65 -7.08
N ASN A 82 -5.71 13.01 -8.24
CA ASN A 82 -6.69 13.34 -9.26
C ASN A 82 -7.06 12.07 -10.05
N ALA A 83 -7.93 12.21 -11.06
CA ALA A 83 -8.43 11.10 -11.87
C ALA A 83 -7.32 10.31 -12.62
N GLU A 84 -6.16 10.91 -12.86
CA GLU A 84 -5.01 10.28 -13.52
C GLU A 84 -4.08 9.61 -12.51
N THR A 85 -3.65 10.35 -11.48
CA THR A 85 -2.67 9.83 -10.51
C THR A 85 -3.24 8.70 -9.66
N ILE A 86 -4.56 8.67 -9.41
CA ILE A 86 -5.19 7.53 -8.73
C ILE A 86 -5.12 6.24 -9.56
N GLN A 87 -5.13 6.32 -10.89
CA GLN A 87 -4.97 5.13 -11.74
C GLN A 87 -3.52 4.61 -11.71
N GLN A 88 -2.54 5.50 -11.54
CA GLN A 88 -1.15 5.10 -11.31
C GLN A 88 -1.00 4.39 -9.96
N PHE A 89 -1.77 4.78 -8.95
CA PHE A 89 -1.85 4.08 -7.68
C PHE A 89 -2.47 2.69 -7.81
N TRP A 90 -3.63 2.58 -8.47
CA TRP A 90 -4.29 1.30 -8.66
C TRP A 90 -3.48 0.30 -9.49
N SER A 91 -2.80 0.78 -10.52
CA SER A 91 -1.88 -0.03 -11.33
C SER A 91 -0.53 -0.30 -10.65
N GLY A 92 -0.25 0.29 -9.49
CA GLY A 92 1.00 0.12 -8.75
C GLY A 92 2.20 0.92 -9.27
N LYS A 93 2.04 1.70 -10.34
CA LYS A 93 3.14 2.49 -10.93
C LYS A 93 3.58 3.67 -10.07
N SER A 94 2.67 4.24 -9.29
CA SER A 94 2.98 5.41 -8.47
C SER A 94 4.04 5.12 -7.41
N PHE A 95 4.19 3.85 -7.00
CA PHE A 95 5.21 3.38 -6.05
C PHE A 95 6.63 3.39 -6.63
N LYS A 96 6.80 3.42 -7.95
CA LYS A 96 8.12 3.52 -8.61
C LYS A 96 8.50 4.95 -9.00
N ARG A 97 7.67 5.94 -8.67
CA ARG A 97 7.93 7.33 -9.06
C ARG A 97 9.17 7.88 -8.35
N PRO A 98 10.00 8.68 -9.03
CA PRO A 98 11.16 9.31 -8.41
C PRO A 98 10.80 10.56 -7.60
N ASP A 99 9.53 10.98 -7.59
CA ASP A 99 9.04 12.17 -6.90
C ASP A 99 8.20 11.83 -5.65
N GLU A 100 7.60 12.85 -5.03
CA GLU A 100 6.77 12.72 -3.82
C GLU A 100 5.57 11.76 -4.00
N GLY A 101 5.19 11.42 -5.25
CA GLY A 101 4.12 10.49 -5.54
C GLY A 101 4.34 9.07 -4.99
N CYS A 102 5.60 8.64 -4.88
CA CYS A 102 5.94 7.37 -4.23
C CYS A 102 5.54 7.39 -2.76
N SER A 103 5.98 8.40 -2.00
CA SER A 103 5.64 8.55 -0.58
C SER A 103 4.12 8.66 -0.36
N LEU A 104 3.44 9.47 -1.17
CA LEU A 104 1.98 9.63 -1.08
C LEU A 104 1.22 8.32 -1.35
N SER A 105 1.77 7.45 -2.21
CA SER A 105 1.18 6.14 -2.49
C SER A 105 1.28 5.20 -1.29
N TYR A 106 2.43 5.16 -0.63
CA TYR A 106 2.59 4.41 0.62
C TYR A 106 1.65 4.91 1.72
N GLU A 107 1.49 6.24 1.87
CA GLU A 107 0.55 6.82 2.83
C GLU A 107 -0.90 6.39 2.55
N LEU A 108 -1.36 6.53 1.31
CA LEU A 108 -2.72 6.14 0.92
C LEU A 108 -2.95 4.64 1.11
N ALA A 109 -2.02 3.80 0.66
CA ALA A 109 -2.07 2.35 0.85
C ALA A 109 -2.16 1.96 2.32
N THR A 110 -1.34 2.58 3.18
CA THR A 110 -1.31 2.32 4.63
C THR A 110 -2.64 2.67 5.27
N GLU A 111 -3.18 3.87 4.99
CA GLU A 111 -4.46 4.31 5.57
C GLU A 111 -5.64 3.45 5.08
N MET A 112 -5.70 3.14 3.79
CA MET A 112 -6.76 2.29 3.22
C MET A 112 -6.74 0.87 3.81
N THR A 113 -5.58 0.21 3.82
CA THR A 113 -5.46 -1.15 4.38
C THR A 113 -5.77 -1.18 5.87
N LEU A 114 -5.37 -0.15 6.63
CA LEU A 114 -5.71 -0.01 8.04
C LEU A 114 -7.22 0.17 8.26
N LEU A 115 -7.90 0.93 7.41
CA LEU A 115 -9.37 1.09 7.46
C LEU A 115 -10.09 -0.24 7.22
N ILE A 116 -9.67 -1.01 6.22
CA ILE A 116 -10.27 -2.30 5.89
C ILE A 116 -9.98 -3.33 7.00
N ALA A 117 -8.76 -3.32 7.55
CA ALA A 117 -8.32 -4.25 8.61
C ALA A 117 -9.09 -4.11 9.94
N LYS A 118 -9.93 -3.08 10.11
CA LYS A 118 -10.85 -2.94 11.25
C LYS A 118 -11.83 -4.11 11.38
N ASP A 119 -12.12 -4.80 10.27
CA ASP A 119 -12.79 -6.10 10.26
C ASP A 119 -11.80 -7.18 9.78
N PRO A 120 -11.08 -7.85 10.68
CA PRO A 120 -10.04 -8.80 10.31
C PRO A 120 -10.55 -9.98 9.49
N GLN A 121 -11.81 -10.39 9.71
CA GLN A 121 -12.40 -11.52 8.98
C GLN A 121 -12.65 -11.15 7.52
N ARG A 122 -13.26 -9.98 7.29
CA ARG A 122 -13.46 -9.47 5.92
C ARG A 122 -12.14 -9.12 5.24
N TYR A 123 -11.19 -8.55 5.98
CA TYR A 123 -9.86 -8.25 5.44
C TYR A 123 -9.14 -9.50 4.96
N ARG A 124 -9.15 -10.59 5.76
CA ARG A 124 -8.58 -11.86 5.32
C ARG A 124 -9.29 -12.42 4.09
N ALA A 125 -10.62 -12.37 4.04
CA ALA A 125 -11.36 -12.82 2.87
C ALA A 125 -10.98 -12.01 1.62
N PHE A 126 -10.86 -10.69 1.78
CA PHE A 126 -10.44 -9.78 0.73
C PHE A 126 -9.03 -10.09 0.20
N MET A 127 -8.04 -10.24 1.10
CA MET A 127 -6.66 -10.59 0.74
C MET A 127 -6.56 -11.87 -0.09
N ASN A 128 -7.43 -12.86 0.16
CA ASN A 128 -7.43 -14.13 -0.57
C ASN A 128 -8.13 -14.07 -1.93
N SER A 129 -8.92 -13.03 -2.19
CA SER A 129 -9.73 -12.88 -3.40
C SER A 129 -9.27 -11.73 -4.31
N ALA A 130 -8.59 -10.73 -3.75
CA ALA A 130 -8.14 -9.56 -4.49
C ALA A 130 -7.14 -9.91 -5.58
N HIS A 131 -7.23 -9.20 -6.70
CA HIS A 131 -6.37 -9.42 -7.86
C HIS A 131 -5.83 -8.09 -8.39
N TRP A 132 -4.57 -8.08 -8.83
CA TRP A 132 -3.95 -6.92 -9.47
C TRP A 132 -4.62 -6.44 -10.77
N LYS A 133 -5.46 -7.26 -11.42
CA LYS A 133 -6.07 -6.93 -12.73
C LYS A 133 -7.13 -5.85 -12.64
N ASP A 134 -7.75 -5.71 -11.48
CA ASP A 134 -8.81 -4.75 -11.18
C ASP A 134 -8.53 -3.96 -9.90
N ALA A 135 -7.27 -3.97 -9.44
CA ALA A 135 -6.83 -3.45 -8.15
C ALA A 135 -7.58 -4.03 -6.93
N GLY A 136 -8.26 -5.16 -7.10
CA GLY A 136 -9.10 -5.80 -6.08
C GLY A 136 -10.54 -5.29 -6.04
N GLN A 137 -11.00 -4.52 -7.03
CA GLN A 137 -12.35 -3.93 -7.01
C GLN A 137 -13.48 -4.97 -6.85
N ASP A 138 -13.44 -6.05 -7.63
CA ASP A 138 -14.46 -7.10 -7.61
C ASP A 138 -14.44 -7.81 -6.25
N ALA A 139 -13.24 -8.11 -5.74
CA ALA A 139 -13.06 -8.73 -4.43
C ALA A 139 -13.59 -7.82 -3.31
N ALA A 140 -13.33 -6.52 -3.37
CA ALA A 140 -13.81 -5.56 -2.36
C ALA A 140 -15.33 -5.59 -2.29
N THR A 141 -16.00 -5.53 -3.44
CA THR A 141 -17.46 -5.59 -3.52
C THR A 141 -18.00 -6.91 -2.94
N GLN A 142 -17.35 -8.04 -3.24
CA GLN A 142 -17.79 -9.37 -2.84
C GLN A 142 -17.54 -9.68 -1.35
N THR A 143 -16.38 -9.29 -0.80
CA THR A 143 -15.94 -9.69 0.53
C THR A 143 -16.10 -8.59 1.58
N LEU A 144 -15.94 -7.33 1.18
CA LEU A 144 -16.03 -6.18 2.08
C LEU A 144 -17.44 -5.58 2.09
N GLY A 145 -18.15 -5.66 0.97
CA GLY A 145 -19.51 -5.12 0.79
C GLY A 145 -19.54 -3.64 0.42
N TYR A 146 -18.41 -3.07 0.00
CA TYR A 146 -18.26 -1.70 -0.49
C TYR A 146 -17.18 -1.65 -1.59
N ALA A 147 -17.15 -0.56 -2.33
CA ALA A 147 -16.28 -0.36 -3.48
C ALA A 147 -14.93 0.26 -3.05
N LEU A 148 -13.85 0.11 -3.83
CA LEU A 148 -12.56 0.70 -3.44
C LEU A 148 -12.56 2.23 -3.51
N GLU A 149 -13.38 2.81 -4.39
CA GLU A 149 -13.62 4.25 -4.45
C GLU A 149 -14.16 4.82 -3.13
N ASP A 150 -14.97 4.05 -2.40
CA ASP A 150 -15.52 4.47 -1.11
C ASP A 150 -14.42 4.53 -0.04
N VAL A 151 -13.51 3.56 -0.05
CA VAL A 151 -12.36 3.52 0.87
C VAL A 151 -11.39 4.65 0.55
N ALA A 152 -11.11 4.87 -0.73
CA ALA A 152 -10.27 5.98 -1.17
C ALA A 152 -10.92 7.33 -0.81
N ALA A 153 -12.23 7.48 -0.98
CA ALA A 153 -12.97 8.69 -0.60
C ALA A 153 -12.94 8.95 0.91
N ALA A 154 -13.00 7.90 1.73
CA ALA A 154 -12.86 8.02 3.18
C ALA A 154 -11.50 8.60 3.62
N VAL A 155 -10.47 8.45 2.77
CA VAL A 155 -9.11 8.96 3.02
C VAL A 155 -8.86 10.31 2.34
N LEU A 156 -9.28 10.46 1.08
CA LEU A 156 -8.94 11.59 0.21
C LEU A 156 -10.04 12.66 0.12
N GLY A 157 -11.25 12.37 0.60
CA GLY A 157 -12.46 13.13 0.30
C GLY A 157 -13.07 12.75 -1.05
N ASP A 158 -14.12 13.45 -1.48
CA ASP A 158 -14.85 13.12 -2.71
C ASP A 158 -13.96 13.24 -3.97
N GLY A 159 -14.11 12.29 -4.90
CA GLY A 159 -13.46 12.36 -6.20
C GLY A 159 -13.57 11.08 -7.04
N PRO A 160 -12.98 11.08 -8.24
CA PRO A 160 -13.11 9.99 -9.22
C PRO A 160 -12.12 8.86 -8.92
N TRP A 161 -12.28 8.19 -7.78
CA TRP A 161 -11.27 7.25 -7.26
C TRP A 161 -11.42 5.81 -7.74
N ARG A 162 -12.42 5.50 -8.55
CA ARG A 162 -12.69 4.13 -8.97
C ARG A 162 -11.53 3.56 -9.80
N PRO A 163 -11.09 2.31 -9.56
CA PRO A 163 -10.17 1.62 -10.46
C PRO A 163 -10.75 1.49 -11.87
N GLU A 164 -9.96 1.86 -12.88
CA GLU A 164 -10.34 1.75 -14.29
C GLU A 164 -9.26 0.98 -15.08
N PRO A 165 -9.27 -0.36 -15.04
CA PRO A 165 -8.23 -1.19 -15.64
C PRO A 165 -7.96 -0.93 -17.12
N ALA A 166 -8.99 -0.50 -17.86
CA ALA A 166 -8.88 -0.12 -19.27
C ALA A 166 -7.90 1.04 -19.51
N LYS A 167 -7.58 1.85 -18.50
CA LYS A 167 -6.62 2.96 -18.57
C LYS A 167 -5.18 2.52 -18.29
N TRP A 168 -4.93 1.29 -17.85
CA TRP A 168 -3.59 0.83 -17.43
C TRP A 168 -2.80 0.22 -18.61
N ILE A 169 -2.59 1.03 -19.65
CA ILE A 169 -2.07 0.59 -20.95
C ILE A 169 -0.68 -0.06 -20.85
N GLU A 170 0.18 0.46 -19.97
CA GLU A 170 1.55 -0.07 -19.79
C GLU A 170 1.63 -1.19 -18.72
N GLY A 171 0.49 -1.79 -18.36
CA GLY A 171 0.42 -2.90 -17.41
C GLY A 171 0.35 -2.48 -15.93
N THR A 172 0.53 -3.47 -15.06
CA THR A 172 0.39 -3.35 -13.60
C THR A 172 1.66 -3.82 -12.90
N GLU A 173 1.95 -3.21 -11.76
CA GLU A 173 3.01 -3.59 -10.84
C GLU A 173 2.43 -4.32 -9.63
N LEU A 174 3.14 -5.34 -9.13
CA LEU A 174 2.63 -6.25 -8.09
C LEU A 174 2.99 -5.82 -6.66
N GLY A 175 3.87 -4.82 -6.50
CA GLY A 175 4.34 -4.32 -5.20
C GLY A 175 5.21 -5.33 -4.48
N GLN A 176 6.53 -5.18 -4.62
CA GLN A 176 7.62 -5.91 -3.93
C GLN A 176 8.89 -5.09 -4.20
N PHE A 177 8.85 -3.78 -3.93
CA PHE A 177 9.86 -2.82 -4.40
C PHE A 177 11.09 -2.73 -3.50
#